data_AF-A0A2D6K3Q5-F1
#
_entry.id   AF-A0A2D6K3Q5-F1
#
_cell.length_a   1.000
_cell.length_b   1.000
_cell.length_c   1.000
_cell.angle_alpha   90.00
_cell.angle_beta   90.00
_cell.angle_gamma   90.00
#
_symmetry.space_group_name_H-M   'P 1'
#
loop_
_entity.id
_entity.type
_entity.pdbx_description
1 polymer ?
#
loop_
_entity_poly.entity_id
_entity_poly.type
_entity_poly.pdbx_seq_one_letter_code
_entity_poly.pdbx_strand_id
1 'polypeptide(L)'
;MGIRVFSTIIITAFTAIAGLSPAPTYADDTACQIDQGRCALDILEHEAQKIENTSWRDQTYRELAKLLVSEGLENEALAVLPKIETPDTVALTIRGIGVAAAEMKFDARWTEARYEALFTALRSAAEKIEHPPSYAIALTYIAMGQAFAGNNDGAWATAADMENDSLRHKAYGETAEIQAENGDASAAMKSIAFIDSLAYRNKAYVTISKILADQKNYQEAFQAAIKVDNPYKKAQSIQYLMNVRRHYDLKDHLENKE
;
A
#
# COMPACT_ATOMS: atom_id res chain seq x y z
N MET A 1 -14.14 80.42 -33.73
CA MET A 1 -12.83 80.90 -34.21
C MET A 1 -11.81 80.56 -33.14
N GLY A 2 -10.96 79.54 -33.37
CA GLY A 2 -9.95 79.02 -32.44
C GLY A 2 -10.54 78.28 -31.22
N ILE A 3 -9.96 77.23 -30.64
CA ILE A 3 -8.59 76.70 -30.64
C ILE A 3 -8.67 75.17 -30.48
N ARG A 4 -7.88 74.44 -31.28
CA ARG A 4 -7.66 72.99 -31.16
C ARG A 4 -6.70 72.74 -30.00
N VAL A 5 -7.05 71.87 -29.05
CA VAL A 5 -6.12 71.32 -28.07
C VAL A 5 -5.71 69.94 -28.53
N PHE A 6 -4.45 69.81 -28.97
CA PHE A 6 -3.79 68.54 -29.20
C PHE A 6 -3.43 67.93 -27.84
N SER A 7 -3.98 66.76 -27.52
CA SER A 7 -3.58 65.98 -26.36
C SER A 7 -2.66 64.85 -26.84
N THR A 8 -1.40 64.93 -26.46
CA THR A 8 -0.33 64.00 -26.83
C THR A 8 -0.48 62.71 -26.02
N ILE A 9 -0.73 61.59 -26.70
CA ILE A 9 -0.72 60.25 -26.10
C ILE A 9 0.72 59.77 -26.03
N ILE A 10 1.26 59.60 -24.81
CA ILE A 10 2.53 58.91 -24.56
C ILE A 10 2.22 57.43 -24.33
N ILE A 11 2.51 56.58 -25.30
CA ILE A 11 2.48 55.12 -25.15
C ILE A 11 3.81 54.69 -24.55
N THR A 12 3.81 54.30 -23.28
CA THR A 12 4.95 53.61 -22.66
C THR A 12 4.82 52.12 -22.95
N ALA A 13 5.74 51.60 -23.75
CA ALA A 13 5.86 50.17 -24.02
C ALA A 13 6.56 49.50 -22.82
N PHE A 14 5.82 48.71 -22.04
CA PHE A 14 6.38 47.78 -21.07
C PHE A 14 6.84 46.52 -21.80
N THR A 15 8.14 46.37 -21.99
CA THR A 15 8.76 45.10 -22.41
C THR A 15 8.83 44.17 -21.20
N ALA A 16 7.90 43.22 -21.11
CA ALA A 16 7.98 42.10 -20.19
C ALA A 16 9.09 41.14 -20.66
N ILE A 17 10.23 41.15 -19.97
CA ILE A 17 11.27 40.12 -20.14
C ILE A 17 10.75 38.88 -19.41
N ALA A 18 10.32 37.88 -20.18
CA ALA A 18 10.05 36.55 -19.66
C ALA A 18 11.36 35.95 -19.14
N GLY A 19 11.50 35.88 -17.81
CA GLY A 19 12.53 35.12 -17.16
C GLY A 19 12.28 33.63 -17.41
N LEU A 20 12.96 33.08 -18.41
CA LEU A 20 13.19 31.65 -18.53
C LEU A 20 14.08 31.24 -17.36
N SER A 21 13.48 30.64 -16.33
CA SER A 21 14.25 29.92 -15.32
C SER A 21 15.04 28.82 -16.02
N PRO A 22 16.38 28.73 -15.84
CA PRO A 22 17.13 27.60 -16.36
C PRO A 22 16.64 26.31 -15.71
N ALA A 23 16.57 25.24 -16.50
CA ALA A 23 16.36 23.90 -15.99
C ALA A 23 17.47 23.58 -14.95
N PRO A 24 17.16 22.86 -13.87
CA PRO A 24 18.16 22.50 -12.87
C PRO A 24 19.31 21.73 -13.53
N THR A 25 20.51 22.27 -13.47
CA THR A 25 21.73 21.58 -13.89
C THR A 25 22.05 20.52 -12.85
N TYR A 26 22.04 19.25 -13.25
CA TYR A 26 22.46 18.13 -12.43
C TYR A 26 23.88 18.40 -11.90
N ALA A 27 24.00 18.47 -10.59
CA ALA A 27 25.28 18.60 -9.92
C ALA A 27 26.12 17.35 -10.17
N ASP A 28 27.42 17.54 -10.35
CA ASP A 28 28.47 16.55 -10.50
C ASP A 28 28.25 15.32 -9.57
N ASP A 29 28.13 14.11 -10.15
CA ASP A 29 27.83 12.84 -9.45
C ASP A 29 28.80 12.55 -8.29
N THR A 30 29.97 13.21 -8.24
CA THR A 30 30.97 13.08 -7.19
C THR A 30 30.70 13.89 -5.91
N ALA A 31 29.67 14.76 -5.89
CA ALA A 31 29.34 15.61 -4.75
C ALA A 31 28.25 15.04 -3.83
N CYS A 32 27.56 13.96 -4.20
CA CYS A 32 26.48 13.38 -3.39
C CYS A 32 27.04 12.70 -2.13
N GLN A 33 26.68 13.24 -0.96
CA GLN A 33 26.95 12.60 0.34
C GLN A 33 25.71 11.79 0.74
N ILE A 34 25.89 10.49 0.98
CA ILE A 34 24.78 9.55 1.26
C ILE A 34 23.98 9.92 2.52
N ASP A 35 24.59 10.66 3.46
CA ASP A 35 23.92 11.16 4.66
C ASP A 35 22.78 12.16 4.34
N GLN A 36 22.78 12.74 3.15
CA GLN A 36 21.69 13.53 2.58
C GLN A 36 20.98 12.73 1.48
N GLY A 37 20.31 11.64 1.89
CA GLY A 37 19.77 10.57 1.03
C GLY A 37 18.97 10.98 -0.20
N ARG A 38 18.51 12.24 -0.31
CA ARG A 38 17.81 12.76 -1.49
C ARG A 38 18.65 12.70 -2.76
N CYS A 39 19.93 13.11 -2.72
CA CYS A 39 20.75 13.09 -3.93
C CYS A 39 20.95 11.66 -4.48
N ALA A 40 21.00 10.66 -3.59
CA ALA A 40 21.10 9.26 -3.98
C ALA A 40 19.83 8.75 -4.67
N LEU A 41 18.65 9.24 -4.28
CA LEU A 41 17.38 8.92 -4.95
C LEU A 41 17.30 9.53 -6.34
N ASP A 42 17.76 10.78 -6.50
CA ASP A 42 17.80 11.45 -7.80
C ASP A 42 18.79 10.73 -8.76
N ILE A 43 19.96 10.31 -8.25
CA ILE A 43 20.91 9.49 -9.01
C ILE A 43 20.29 8.14 -9.36
N LEU A 44 19.64 7.45 -8.43
CA LEU A 44 18.98 6.16 -8.68
C LEU A 44 17.92 6.29 -9.78
N GLU A 45 17.12 7.35 -9.75
CA GLU A 45 16.15 7.63 -10.80
C GLU A 45 16.82 7.87 -12.16
N HIS A 46 17.90 8.65 -12.17
CA HIS A 46 18.66 8.92 -13.39
C HIS A 46 19.28 7.65 -13.98
N GLU A 47 19.84 6.77 -13.14
CA GLU A 47 20.37 5.48 -13.58
C GLU A 47 19.27 4.54 -14.05
N ALA A 48 18.10 4.51 -13.40
CA ALA A 48 16.95 3.73 -13.83
C ALA A 48 16.52 4.09 -15.27
N GLN A 49 16.53 5.38 -15.62
CA GLN A 49 16.19 5.87 -16.96
C GLN A 49 17.14 5.34 -18.05
N LYS A 50 18.40 5.05 -17.70
CA LYS A 50 19.42 4.54 -18.64
C LYS A 50 19.32 3.03 -18.87
N ILE A 51 18.55 2.31 -18.05
CA ILE A 51 18.42 0.85 -18.17
C ILE A 51 17.61 0.51 -19.43
N GLU A 52 18.28 -0.09 -20.43
CA GLU A 52 17.64 -0.48 -21.69
C GLU A 52 16.64 -1.64 -21.50
N ASN A 53 16.96 -2.60 -20.64
CA ASN A 53 16.07 -3.73 -20.35
C ASN A 53 14.83 -3.26 -19.57
N THR A 54 13.66 -3.25 -20.22
CA THR A 54 12.39 -2.80 -19.60
C THR A 54 12.08 -3.50 -18.29
N SER A 55 12.30 -4.82 -18.18
CA SER A 55 12.00 -5.55 -16.94
C SER A 55 12.88 -5.08 -15.78
N TRP A 56 14.17 -4.86 -16.02
CA TRP A 56 15.09 -4.35 -15.01
C TRP A 56 14.83 -2.88 -14.67
N ARG A 57 14.49 -2.06 -15.67
CA ARG A 57 14.10 -0.66 -15.48
C ARG A 57 12.86 -0.55 -14.60
N ASP A 58 11.79 -1.26 -14.96
CA ASP A 58 10.53 -1.29 -14.22
C ASP A 58 10.72 -1.76 -12.78
N GLN A 59 11.54 -2.80 -12.56
CA GLN A 59 11.89 -3.26 -11.21
C GLN A 59 12.67 -2.22 -10.41
N THR A 60 13.60 -1.49 -11.05
CA THR A 60 14.37 -0.43 -10.39
C THR A 60 13.45 0.72 -9.98
N TYR A 61 12.53 1.13 -10.85
CA TYR A 61 11.49 2.11 -10.52
C TYR A 61 10.60 1.66 -9.37
N ARG A 62 10.22 0.37 -9.32
CA ARG A 62 9.48 -0.17 -8.18
C ARG A 62 10.21 0.02 -6.85
N GLU A 63 11.51 -0.31 -6.81
CA GLU A 63 12.29 -0.16 -5.57
C GLU A 63 12.53 1.31 -5.21
N LEU A 64 12.76 2.18 -6.21
CA LEU A 64 12.82 3.63 -6.01
C LEU A 64 11.53 4.17 -5.38
N ALA A 65 10.36 3.77 -5.88
CA ALA A 65 9.07 4.23 -5.35
C ALA A 65 8.89 3.85 -3.86
N LYS A 66 9.35 2.66 -3.45
CA LYS A 66 9.33 2.25 -2.03
C LYS A 66 10.24 3.14 -1.17
N LEU A 67 11.45 3.42 -1.64
CA LEU A 67 12.41 4.28 -0.93
C LEU A 67 11.88 5.72 -0.78
N LEU A 68 11.26 6.26 -1.83
CA LEU A 68 10.64 7.58 -1.80
C LEU A 68 9.57 7.67 -0.69
N VAL A 69 8.75 6.64 -0.52
CA VAL A 69 7.76 6.59 0.57
C VAL A 69 8.41 6.55 1.95
N SER A 70 9.48 5.78 2.15
CA SER A 70 10.18 5.76 3.44
C SER A 70 10.82 7.10 3.81
N GLU A 71 11.17 7.92 2.81
CA GLU A 71 11.63 9.30 3.02
C GLU A 71 10.49 10.31 3.23
N GLY A 72 9.23 9.89 3.09
CA GLY A 72 8.06 10.74 3.18
C GLY A 72 7.77 11.55 1.90
N LEU A 73 8.22 11.05 0.74
CA LEU A 73 8.12 11.67 -0.58
C LEU A 73 7.06 10.96 -1.44
N GLU A 74 5.83 10.79 -0.93
CA GLU A 74 4.80 9.98 -1.60
C GLU A 74 4.41 10.50 -2.99
N ASN A 75 4.38 11.83 -3.16
CA ASN A 75 4.05 12.44 -4.45
C ASN A 75 5.06 12.06 -5.54
N GLU A 76 6.33 11.93 -5.16
CA GLU A 76 7.40 11.51 -6.07
C GLU A 76 7.32 10.01 -6.33
N ALA A 77 7.02 9.21 -5.31
CA ALA A 77 6.76 7.78 -5.48
C ALA A 77 5.62 7.52 -6.47
N LEU A 78 4.53 8.30 -6.39
CA LEU A 78 3.42 8.24 -7.34
C LEU A 78 3.81 8.69 -8.75
N ALA A 79 4.73 9.65 -8.87
CA ALA A 79 5.24 10.13 -10.17
C ALA A 79 6.14 9.10 -10.88
N VAL A 80 6.59 8.05 -10.19
CA VAL A 80 7.32 6.93 -10.79
C VAL A 80 6.39 5.97 -11.55
N LEU A 81 5.13 5.82 -11.13
CA LEU A 81 4.17 4.89 -11.76
C LEU A 81 4.03 5.05 -13.29
N PRO A 82 3.88 6.27 -13.87
CA PRO A 82 3.79 6.42 -15.32
C PRO A 82 5.11 6.14 -16.06
N LYS A 83 6.24 5.94 -15.36
CA LYS A 83 7.54 5.59 -15.96
C LYS A 83 7.72 4.08 -16.14
N ILE A 84 6.82 3.28 -15.58
CA ILE A 84 6.82 1.82 -15.63
C ILE A 84 5.96 1.35 -16.81
N GLU A 85 6.52 0.53 -17.69
CA GLU A 85 5.83 0.10 -18.91
C GLU A 85 4.97 -1.14 -18.70
N THR A 86 5.41 -2.06 -17.84
CA THR A 86 4.73 -3.34 -17.65
C THR A 86 3.56 -3.21 -16.67
N PRO A 87 2.31 -3.51 -17.07
CA PRO A 87 1.14 -3.39 -16.20
C PRO A 87 1.24 -4.17 -14.87
N ASP A 88 1.83 -5.37 -14.92
CA ASP A 88 2.07 -6.17 -13.72
C ASP A 88 3.05 -5.48 -12.76
N THR A 89 4.10 -4.83 -13.29
CA THR A 89 5.04 -4.09 -12.46
C THR A 89 4.42 -2.82 -11.89
N VAL A 90 3.51 -2.16 -12.61
CA VAL A 90 2.71 -1.05 -12.05
C VAL A 90 1.91 -1.54 -10.84
N ALA A 91 1.19 -2.66 -10.98
CA ALA A 91 0.42 -3.24 -9.87
C ALA A 91 1.31 -3.63 -8.67
N LEU A 92 2.48 -4.24 -8.93
CA LEU A 92 3.45 -4.57 -7.89
C LEU A 92 4.07 -3.32 -7.25
N THR A 93 4.17 -2.20 -7.97
CA THR A 93 4.65 -0.93 -7.44
C THR A 93 3.62 -0.25 -6.56
N ILE A 94 2.34 -0.31 -6.95
CA ILE A 94 1.22 0.10 -6.09
C ILE A 94 1.25 -0.66 -4.75
N ARG A 95 1.48 -1.98 -4.79
CA ARG A 95 1.71 -2.79 -3.58
C ARG A 95 2.89 -2.26 -2.77
N GLY A 96 4.03 -2.04 -3.42
CA GLY A 96 5.25 -1.57 -2.77
C GLY A 96 5.05 -0.25 -2.03
N ILE A 97 4.42 0.72 -2.69
CA ILE A 97 4.11 2.03 -2.11
C ILE A 97 3.17 1.88 -0.90
N GLY A 98 2.08 1.11 -1.03
CA GLY A 98 1.12 0.92 0.06
C GLY A 98 1.72 0.23 1.29
N VAL A 99 2.56 -0.81 1.09
CA VAL A 99 3.25 -1.50 2.19
C VAL A 99 4.29 -0.59 2.84
N ALA A 100 5.12 0.09 2.05
CA ALA A 100 6.12 1.02 2.58
C ALA A 100 5.48 2.13 3.42
N ALA A 101 4.31 2.63 2.99
CA ALA A 101 3.56 3.62 3.76
C ALA A 101 3.06 3.05 5.09
N ALA A 102 2.55 1.82 5.09
CA ALA A 102 2.05 1.18 6.31
C ALA A 102 3.16 0.85 7.32
N GLU A 103 4.38 0.59 6.85
CA GLU A 103 5.56 0.43 7.71
C GLU A 103 5.90 1.73 8.47
N MET A 104 5.46 2.89 7.96
CA MET A 104 5.64 4.19 8.62
C MET A 104 4.62 4.48 9.74
N LYS A 105 3.83 3.49 10.18
CA LYS A 105 2.76 3.68 11.19
C LYS A 105 3.21 4.27 12.54
N PHE A 106 4.50 4.27 12.85
CA PHE A 106 5.07 4.88 14.06
C PHE A 106 5.66 6.28 13.83
N ASP A 107 5.71 6.73 12.59
CA ASP A 107 6.13 8.09 12.23
C ASP A 107 4.92 9.03 12.36
N ALA A 108 5.05 10.04 13.23
CA ALA A 108 3.98 11.00 13.50
C ALA A 108 3.53 11.83 12.28
N ARG A 109 4.32 11.85 11.20
CA ARG A 109 3.96 12.50 9.93
C ARG A 109 2.91 11.71 9.14
N TRP A 110 2.67 10.45 9.46
CA TRP A 110 1.67 9.60 8.82
C TRP A 110 0.35 9.63 9.57
N THR A 111 -0.49 10.58 9.20
CA THR A 111 -1.86 10.71 9.71
C THR A 111 -2.83 9.89 8.88
N GLU A 112 -4.00 9.59 9.42
CA GLU A 112 -5.11 8.98 8.70
C GLU A 112 -5.42 9.71 7.39
N ALA A 113 -5.49 11.05 7.43
CA ALA A 113 -5.71 11.87 6.23
C ALA A 113 -4.61 11.70 5.17
N ARG A 114 -3.35 11.51 5.58
CA ARG A 114 -2.24 11.25 4.65
C ARG A 114 -2.36 9.86 4.01
N TYR A 115 -2.72 8.85 4.80
CA TYR A 115 -3.00 7.52 4.27
C TYR A 115 -4.16 7.54 3.27
N GLU A 116 -5.26 8.20 3.61
CA GLU A 116 -6.42 8.34 2.72
C GLU A 116 -6.05 9.02 1.39
N ALA A 117 -5.30 10.12 1.45
CA ALA A 117 -4.82 10.80 0.26
C ALA A 117 -3.94 9.89 -0.61
N LEU A 118 -3.02 9.14 0.00
CA LEU A 118 -2.17 8.19 -0.71
C LEU A 118 -2.97 7.07 -1.36
N PHE A 119 -3.85 6.39 -0.62
CA PHE A 119 -4.61 5.27 -1.15
C PHE A 119 -5.63 5.70 -2.21
N THR A 120 -6.18 6.91 -2.10
CA THR A 120 -6.98 7.52 -3.17
C THR A 120 -6.13 7.71 -4.43
N ALA A 121 -4.91 8.24 -4.31
CA ALA A 121 -4.03 8.42 -5.45
C ALA A 121 -3.58 7.09 -6.08
N LEU A 122 -3.29 6.08 -5.26
CA LEU A 122 -2.99 4.72 -5.73
C LEU A 122 -4.18 4.09 -6.45
N ARG A 123 -5.40 4.29 -5.96
CA ARG A 123 -6.63 3.87 -6.63
C ARG A 123 -6.76 4.52 -8.00
N SER A 124 -6.59 5.84 -8.09
CA SER A 124 -6.62 6.56 -9.37
C SER A 124 -5.49 6.15 -10.32
N ALA A 125 -4.34 5.70 -9.79
CA ALA A 125 -3.27 5.15 -10.62
C ALA A 125 -3.62 3.74 -11.13
N ALA A 126 -4.22 2.89 -10.29
CA ALA A 126 -4.67 1.56 -10.68
C ALA A 126 -5.72 1.64 -11.81
N GLU A 127 -6.63 2.62 -11.78
CA GLU A 127 -7.65 2.84 -12.83
C GLU A 127 -7.07 3.11 -14.22
N LYS A 128 -5.80 3.47 -14.32
CA LYS A 128 -5.10 3.69 -15.59
C LYS A 128 -4.48 2.40 -16.15
N ILE A 129 -4.53 1.28 -15.42
CA ILE A 129 -4.01 -0.01 -15.86
C ILE A 129 -5.02 -0.64 -16.82
N GLU A 130 -4.71 -0.65 -18.12
CA GLU A 130 -5.61 -1.22 -19.14
C GLU A 130 -5.67 -2.75 -19.10
N HIS A 131 -4.62 -3.44 -18.63
CA HIS A 131 -4.58 -4.90 -18.54
C HIS A 131 -5.46 -5.39 -17.38
N PRO A 132 -6.61 -6.05 -17.64
CA PRO A 132 -7.59 -6.31 -16.58
C PRO A 132 -7.09 -7.18 -15.42
N PRO A 133 -6.29 -8.24 -15.65
CA PRO A 133 -5.70 -9.00 -14.55
C PRO A 133 -4.80 -8.13 -13.65
N SER A 134 -3.96 -7.27 -14.22
CA SER A 134 -3.07 -6.40 -13.43
C SER A 134 -3.85 -5.34 -12.66
N TYR A 135 -4.92 -4.79 -13.25
CA TYR A 135 -5.82 -3.86 -12.56
C TYR A 135 -6.47 -4.52 -11.33
N ALA A 136 -7.05 -5.71 -11.50
CA ALA A 136 -7.70 -6.42 -10.39
C ALA A 136 -6.69 -6.83 -9.29
N ILE A 137 -5.47 -7.19 -9.68
CA ILE A 137 -4.37 -7.42 -8.74
C ILE A 137 -3.98 -6.14 -7.99
N ALA A 138 -3.91 -4.99 -8.67
CA ALA A 138 -3.63 -3.70 -8.03
C ALA A 138 -4.68 -3.35 -6.98
N LEU A 139 -5.98 -3.58 -7.25
CA LEU A 139 -7.04 -3.39 -6.25
C LEU A 139 -6.87 -4.29 -5.03
N THR A 140 -6.48 -5.56 -5.24
CA THR A 140 -6.14 -6.47 -4.13
C THR A 140 -5.03 -5.88 -3.27
N TYR A 141 -3.98 -5.34 -3.89
CA TYR A 141 -2.85 -4.76 -3.16
C TYR A 141 -3.17 -3.44 -2.47
N ILE A 142 -4.05 -2.62 -3.02
CA ILE A 142 -4.56 -1.41 -2.35
C ILE A 142 -5.33 -1.80 -1.10
N ALA A 143 -6.25 -2.76 -1.20
CA ALA A 143 -7.01 -3.26 -0.04
C ALA A 143 -6.09 -3.79 1.07
N MET A 144 -5.05 -4.56 0.70
CA MET A 144 -4.04 -5.03 1.65
C MET A 144 -3.24 -3.89 2.28
N GLY A 145 -2.79 -2.91 1.49
CA GLY A 145 -2.05 -1.75 1.99
C GLY A 145 -2.88 -0.92 2.98
N GLN A 146 -4.17 -0.70 2.67
CA GLN A 146 -5.11 -0.04 3.57
C GLN A 146 -5.25 -0.83 4.89
N ALA A 147 -5.38 -2.16 4.83
CA ALA A 147 -5.43 -3.01 6.02
C ALA A 147 -4.16 -2.93 6.86
N PHE A 148 -2.97 -2.94 6.23
CA PHE A 148 -1.70 -2.79 6.95
C PHE A 148 -1.59 -1.43 7.65
N ALA A 149 -2.13 -0.37 7.05
CA ALA A 149 -2.20 0.97 7.63
C ALA A 149 -3.31 1.14 8.68
N GLY A 150 -4.09 0.08 8.97
CA GLY A 150 -5.22 0.13 9.91
C GLY A 150 -6.51 0.75 9.33
N ASN A 151 -6.53 1.09 8.04
CA ASN A 151 -7.71 1.59 7.35
C ASN A 151 -8.61 0.42 6.90
N ASN A 152 -9.36 -0.12 7.85
CA ASN A 152 -10.24 -1.25 7.61
C ASN A 152 -11.41 -0.93 6.67
N ASP A 153 -12.05 0.24 6.84
CA ASP A 153 -13.19 0.64 6.00
C ASP A 153 -12.78 0.86 4.54
N GLY A 154 -11.65 1.53 4.31
CA GLY A 154 -11.07 1.69 2.97
C GLY A 154 -10.72 0.34 2.34
N ALA A 155 -10.12 -0.58 3.09
CA ALA A 155 -9.79 -1.92 2.61
C ALA A 155 -11.04 -2.69 2.15
N TRP A 156 -12.14 -2.60 2.91
CA TRP A 156 -13.42 -3.22 2.55
C TRP A 156 -14.05 -2.58 1.32
N ALA A 157 -14.03 -1.25 1.21
CA ALA A 157 -14.55 -0.54 0.06
C ALA A 157 -13.80 -0.92 -1.23
N THR A 158 -12.47 -0.92 -1.19
CA THR A 158 -11.64 -1.31 -2.34
C THR A 158 -11.90 -2.75 -2.76
N ALA A 159 -12.02 -3.68 -1.81
CA ALA A 159 -12.36 -5.07 -2.12
C ALA A 159 -13.78 -5.19 -2.71
N ALA A 160 -14.77 -4.46 -2.17
CA ALA A 160 -16.14 -4.48 -2.64
C ALA A 160 -16.28 -4.06 -4.11
N ASP A 161 -15.45 -3.10 -4.56
CA ASP A 161 -15.42 -2.59 -5.94
C ASP A 161 -14.85 -3.59 -6.96
N MET A 162 -14.28 -4.71 -6.52
CA MET A 162 -13.69 -5.69 -7.42
C MET A 162 -14.76 -6.53 -8.12
N GLU A 163 -14.80 -6.48 -9.45
CA GLU A 163 -15.78 -7.23 -10.26
C GLU A 163 -15.56 -8.76 -10.23
N ASN A 164 -14.31 -9.22 -10.21
CA ASN A 164 -14.01 -10.64 -10.17
C ASN A 164 -14.21 -11.22 -8.76
N ASP A 165 -15.23 -12.04 -8.58
CA ASP A 165 -15.59 -12.65 -7.30
C ASP A 165 -14.44 -13.40 -6.63
N SER A 166 -13.67 -14.17 -7.40
CA SER A 166 -12.55 -14.94 -6.85
C SER A 166 -11.47 -14.04 -6.29
N LEU A 167 -11.16 -12.93 -6.98
CA LEU A 167 -10.17 -11.95 -6.52
C LEU A 167 -10.72 -11.12 -5.37
N ARG A 168 -12.00 -10.74 -5.41
CA ARG A 168 -12.69 -10.05 -4.30
C ARG A 168 -12.65 -10.87 -3.01
N HIS A 169 -12.98 -12.16 -3.09
CA HIS A 169 -12.89 -13.07 -1.94
C HIS A 169 -11.46 -13.24 -1.43
N LYS A 170 -10.48 -13.24 -2.34
CA LYS A 170 -9.07 -13.25 -1.95
C LYS A 170 -8.70 -11.96 -1.22
N ALA A 171 -9.08 -10.79 -1.74
CA ALA A 171 -8.82 -9.50 -1.10
C ALA A 171 -9.40 -9.45 0.32
N TYR A 172 -10.67 -9.83 0.52
CA TYR A 172 -11.24 -9.92 1.87
C TYR A 172 -10.50 -10.91 2.78
N GLY A 173 -10.07 -12.06 2.25
CA GLY A 173 -9.32 -13.05 3.03
C GLY A 173 -7.95 -12.57 3.48
N GLU A 174 -7.20 -11.92 2.58
CA GLU A 174 -5.88 -11.35 2.86
C GLU A 174 -5.99 -10.14 3.81
N THR A 175 -7.00 -9.28 3.63
CA THR A 175 -7.33 -8.21 4.57
C THR A 175 -7.64 -8.75 5.97
N ALA A 176 -8.39 -9.86 6.06
CA ALA A 176 -8.69 -10.51 7.35
C ALA A 176 -7.42 -11.04 8.04
N GLU A 177 -6.51 -11.61 7.27
CA GLU A 177 -5.22 -12.11 7.76
C GLU A 177 -4.39 -10.96 8.35
N ILE A 178 -4.22 -9.86 7.61
CA ILE A 178 -3.49 -8.67 8.07
C ILE A 178 -4.12 -8.06 9.33
N GLN A 179 -5.45 -7.97 9.39
CA GLN A 179 -6.16 -7.46 10.56
C GLN A 179 -5.94 -8.35 11.79
N ALA A 180 -5.97 -9.68 11.62
CA ALA A 180 -5.66 -10.62 12.70
C ALA A 180 -4.20 -10.51 13.14
N GLU A 181 -3.25 -10.36 12.21
CA GLU A 181 -1.84 -10.12 12.53
C GLU A 181 -1.63 -8.83 13.33
N ASN A 182 -2.41 -7.79 13.06
CA ASN A 182 -2.45 -6.54 13.83
C ASN A 182 -3.20 -6.66 15.17
N GLY A 183 -3.75 -7.84 15.51
CA GLY A 183 -4.50 -8.09 16.73
C GLY A 183 -5.97 -7.65 16.69
N ASP A 184 -6.46 -7.18 15.54
CA ASP A 184 -7.86 -6.77 15.35
C ASP A 184 -8.71 -7.94 14.87
N ALA A 185 -9.02 -8.84 15.80
CA ALA A 185 -9.86 -10.00 15.54
C ALA A 185 -11.28 -9.60 15.07
N SER A 186 -11.80 -8.46 15.53
CA SER A 186 -13.16 -8.02 15.18
C SER A 186 -13.22 -7.63 13.70
N ALA A 187 -12.28 -6.80 13.24
CA ALA A 187 -12.19 -6.44 11.84
C ALA A 187 -11.90 -7.67 10.96
N ALA A 188 -11.00 -8.56 11.39
CA ALA A 188 -10.72 -9.80 10.68
C ALA A 188 -11.97 -10.65 10.45
N MET A 189 -12.79 -10.85 11.49
CA MET A 189 -14.06 -11.58 11.38
C MET A 189 -15.06 -10.87 10.47
N LYS A 190 -15.10 -9.53 10.49
CA LYS A 190 -15.95 -8.73 9.59
C LYS A 190 -15.52 -8.87 8.12
N SER A 191 -14.21 -8.84 7.84
CA SER A 191 -13.67 -9.09 6.50
C SER A 191 -14.14 -10.43 5.94
N ILE A 192 -14.06 -11.50 6.75
CA ILE A 192 -14.50 -12.83 6.33
C ILE A 192 -16.02 -12.89 6.10
N ALA A 193 -16.81 -12.08 6.80
CA ALA A 193 -18.26 -12.04 6.63
C ALA A 193 -18.68 -11.50 5.24
N PHE A 194 -17.82 -10.73 4.55
CA PHE A 194 -18.07 -10.31 3.16
C PHE A 194 -17.81 -11.42 2.13
N ILE A 195 -17.22 -12.55 2.54
CA ILE A 195 -16.94 -13.69 1.65
C ILE A 195 -18.17 -14.59 1.58
N ASP A 196 -18.87 -14.56 0.43
CA ASP A 196 -20.02 -15.44 0.20
C ASP A 196 -19.61 -16.88 -0.12
N SER A 197 -18.44 -17.08 -0.73
CA SER A 197 -17.94 -18.39 -1.12
C SER A 197 -17.51 -19.23 0.08
N LEU A 198 -18.19 -20.35 0.27
CA LEU A 198 -17.92 -21.31 1.36
C LEU A 198 -16.47 -21.79 1.41
N ALA A 199 -15.84 -22.01 0.26
CA ALA A 199 -14.47 -22.51 0.19
C ALA A 199 -13.47 -21.45 0.69
N TYR A 200 -13.61 -20.20 0.23
CA TYR A 200 -12.79 -19.07 0.66
C TYR A 200 -13.02 -18.74 2.13
N ARG A 201 -14.28 -18.70 2.57
CA ARG A 201 -14.64 -18.41 3.96
C ARG A 201 -14.08 -19.45 4.93
N ASN A 202 -14.17 -20.74 4.59
CA ASN A 202 -13.53 -21.81 5.36
C ASN A 202 -12.01 -21.65 5.44
N LYS A 203 -11.36 -21.28 4.33
CA LYS A 203 -9.90 -21.05 4.32
C LYS A 203 -9.55 -19.89 5.26
N ALA A 204 -10.23 -18.75 5.13
CA ALA A 204 -9.96 -17.57 5.91
C ALA A 204 -10.16 -17.79 7.42
N TYR A 205 -11.26 -18.43 7.84
CA TYR A 205 -11.48 -18.75 9.26
C TYR A 205 -10.41 -19.68 9.84
N VAL A 206 -9.93 -20.66 9.06
CA VAL A 206 -8.81 -21.52 9.49
C VAL A 206 -7.53 -20.69 9.65
N THR A 207 -7.22 -19.82 8.70
CA THR A 207 -6.01 -18.97 8.75
C THR A 207 -6.05 -18.05 9.97
N ILE A 208 -7.10 -17.25 10.15
CA ILE A 208 -7.14 -16.29 11.27
C ILE A 208 -7.20 -16.99 12.63
N SER A 209 -7.84 -18.17 12.73
CA SER A 209 -7.84 -18.97 13.96
C SER A 209 -6.42 -19.33 14.40
N LYS A 210 -5.56 -19.71 13.44
CA LYS A 210 -4.15 -20.03 13.71
C LYS A 210 -3.37 -18.80 14.16
N ILE A 211 -3.49 -17.70 13.42
CA ILE A 211 -2.80 -16.43 13.73
C ILE A 211 -3.15 -15.99 15.17
N LEU A 212 -4.44 -15.95 15.49
CA LEU A 212 -4.91 -15.56 16.82
C LEU A 212 -4.44 -16.54 17.91
N ALA A 213 -4.42 -17.84 17.63
CA ALA A 213 -3.90 -18.83 18.57
C ALA A 213 -2.40 -18.64 18.86
N ASP A 214 -1.61 -18.36 17.82
CA ASP A 214 -0.17 -18.15 17.91
C ASP A 214 0.16 -16.86 18.70
N GLN A 215 -0.73 -15.87 18.63
CA GLN A 215 -0.70 -14.63 19.43
C GLN A 215 -1.27 -14.78 20.85
N LYS A 216 -1.65 -15.99 21.28
CA LYS A 216 -2.31 -16.28 22.56
C LYS A 216 -3.73 -15.68 22.73
N ASN A 217 -4.35 -15.20 21.65
CA ASN A 217 -5.75 -14.75 21.61
C ASN A 217 -6.71 -15.95 21.47
N TYR A 218 -6.71 -16.82 22.48
CA TYR A 218 -7.35 -18.16 22.38
C TYR A 218 -8.87 -18.11 22.22
N GLN A 219 -9.54 -17.11 22.80
CA GLN A 219 -10.99 -17.01 22.76
C GLN A 219 -11.47 -16.62 21.35
N GLU A 220 -10.81 -15.63 20.75
CA GLU A 220 -11.06 -15.15 19.39
C GLU A 220 -10.66 -16.23 18.37
N ALA A 221 -9.53 -16.90 18.59
CA ALA A 221 -9.12 -18.06 17.79
C ALA A 221 -10.18 -19.16 17.80
N PHE A 222 -10.74 -19.49 18.97
CA PHE A 222 -11.80 -20.49 19.09
C PHE A 222 -13.07 -20.04 18.36
N GLN A 223 -13.46 -18.76 18.48
CA GLN A 223 -14.61 -18.21 17.77
C GLN A 223 -14.45 -18.32 16.25
N ALA A 224 -13.25 -18.04 15.71
CA ALA A 224 -12.97 -18.25 14.29
C ALA A 224 -13.02 -19.74 13.92
N ALA A 225 -12.43 -20.63 14.72
CA ALA A 225 -12.40 -22.07 14.45
C ALA A 225 -13.81 -22.69 14.36
N ILE A 226 -14.72 -22.32 15.27
CA ILE A 226 -16.07 -22.89 15.29
C ILE A 226 -16.96 -22.41 14.13
N LYS A 227 -16.60 -21.28 13.49
CA LYS A 227 -17.26 -20.71 12.31
C LYS A 227 -16.85 -21.40 11.00
N VAL A 228 -15.83 -22.26 11.01
CA VAL A 228 -15.48 -23.10 9.86
C VAL A 228 -16.63 -24.07 9.58
N ASP A 229 -17.26 -24.02 8.42
CA ASP A 229 -18.38 -24.89 8.07
C ASP A 229 -17.94 -26.34 7.79
N ASN A 230 -16.77 -26.53 7.16
CA ASN A 230 -16.25 -27.87 6.86
C ASN A 230 -15.84 -28.61 8.16
N PRO A 231 -16.44 -29.76 8.50
CA PRO A 231 -16.20 -30.43 9.80
C PRO A 231 -14.75 -30.88 10.01
N TYR A 232 -14.09 -31.36 8.96
CA TYR A 232 -12.70 -31.79 9.03
C TYR A 232 -11.77 -30.60 9.31
N LYS A 233 -11.92 -29.50 8.55
CA LYS A 233 -11.13 -28.27 8.76
C LYS A 233 -11.43 -27.64 10.13
N LYS A 234 -12.68 -27.69 10.61
CA LYS A 234 -13.06 -27.24 11.95
C LYS A 234 -12.31 -28.03 13.02
N ALA A 235 -12.35 -29.36 12.95
CA ALA A 235 -11.67 -30.22 13.91
C ALA A 235 -10.14 -29.97 13.92
N GLN A 236 -9.53 -29.82 12.74
CA GLN A 236 -8.10 -29.48 12.64
C GLN A 236 -7.78 -28.10 13.23
N SER A 237 -8.62 -27.09 12.98
CA SER A 237 -8.42 -25.74 13.52
C SER A 237 -8.51 -25.72 15.05
N ILE A 238 -9.51 -26.40 15.63
CA ILE A 238 -9.66 -26.54 17.08
C ILE A 238 -8.49 -27.33 17.68
N GLN A 239 -8.06 -28.42 17.03
CA GLN A 239 -6.91 -29.20 17.48
C GLN A 239 -5.63 -28.37 17.50
N TYR A 240 -5.38 -27.57 16.46
CA TYR A 240 -4.23 -26.66 16.40
C TYR A 240 -4.23 -25.70 17.60
N LEU A 241 -5.35 -25.01 17.81
CA LEU A 241 -5.53 -24.09 18.95
C LEU A 241 -5.22 -24.77 20.29
N MET A 242 -5.77 -25.97 20.53
CA MET A 242 -5.54 -26.70 21.78
C MET A 242 -4.07 -27.10 21.97
N ASN A 243 -3.39 -27.47 20.89
CA ASN A 243 -1.96 -27.78 20.94
C ASN A 243 -1.11 -26.56 21.25
N VAL A 244 -1.38 -25.42 20.59
CA VAL A 244 -0.67 -24.16 20.83
C VAL A 244 -0.87 -23.68 22.27
N ARG A 245 -2.12 -23.69 22.76
CA ARG A 245 -2.43 -23.33 24.15
C ARG A 245 -1.67 -24.21 25.15
N ARG A 246 -1.73 -25.53 24.97
CA ARG A 246 -1.01 -26.49 25.83
C ARG A 246 0.51 -26.27 25.81
N HIS A 247 1.08 -25.98 24.65
CA HIS A 247 2.51 -25.71 24.51
C HIS A 247 2.93 -24.49 25.35
N TYR A 248 2.18 -23.38 25.25
CA TYR A 248 2.47 -22.18 26.04
C TYR A 248 2.21 -22.38 27.54
N ASP A 249 1.12 -23.05 27.93
CA ASP A 249 0.83 -23.39 29.34
C ASP A 249 2.00 -24.17 29.97
N LEU A 250 2.59 -25.12 29.23
CA LEU A 250 3.74 -25.90 29.69
C LEU A 250 5.02 -25.06 29.79
N LYS A 251 5.29 -24.21 28.80
CA LYS A 251 6.45 -23.33 28.78
C LYS A 251 6.42 -22.36 29.97
N ASP A 252 5.29 -21.67 30.16
CA ASP A 252 5.11 -20.70 31.23
C ASP A 252 5.24 -21.39 32.62
N HIS A 253 4.81 -22.64 32.77
CA HIS A 253 5.00 -23.42 34.01
C HIS A 253 6.45 -23.82 34.28
N LEU A 254 7.28 -23.98 33.26
CA LEU A 254 8.70 -24.31 33.41
C LEU A 254 9.53 -23.07 33.74
N GLU A 255 9.24 -21.92 33.10
CA GLU A 255 9.95 -20.67 33.33
C GLU A 255 9.68 -20.06 34.71
N ASN A 256 8.49 -20.29 35.30
CA ASN A 256 8.13 -19.80 36.63
C ASN A 256 8.62 -20.70 37.80
N LYS A 257 9.46 -21.70 37.53
CA LYS A 257 10.01 -22.64 38.53
C LYS A 257 11.50 -22.43 38.85
N GLU A 258 12.13 -21.42 38.26
CA GLU A 258 13.50 -20.94 38.57
C GLU A 258 13.46 -19.68 39.42
#